data_AF-A0A524H8K9-F1
#
_entry.id   AF-A0A524H8K9-F1
#
_cell.length_a   1.000
_cell.length_b   1.000
_cell.length_c   1.000
_cell.angle_alpha   90.00
_cell.angle_beta   90.00
_cell.angle_gamma   90.00
#
_symmetry.space_group_name_H-M   'P 1'
#
loop_
_entity.id
_entity.type
_entity.pdbx_description
1 polymer ?
#
loop_
_entity_poly.entity_id
_entity_poly.type
_entity_poly.pdbx_seq_one_letter_code
_entity_poly.pdbx_strand_id
1 'polypeptide(L)'
;MPLPRAMAVPLEYILNHDLIGLIKSDKSNLRKLKSLVDEATKLSLQLDTASLRYEASRKINRCMDKIKNSPDDIKTLELVDGTVETLLTLTSDLDLQHAQNILFALSRQMYPDKVKKTESGDKSAKKWIDTISRLAQHLGVKI
;
A
#
# COMPACT_ATOMS: atom_id res chain seq x y z
N MET A 1 18.29 -25.09 5.06
CA MET A 1 17.75 -25.81 6.22
C MET A 1 16.55 -25.02 6.74
N PRO A 2 15.37 -25.63 6.97
CA PRO A 2 14.22 -24.93 7.53
C PRO A 2 14.47 -24.51 8.98
N LEU A 3 13.90 -23.37 9.40
CA LEU A 3 14.04 -22.86 10.77
C LEU A 3 13.40 -23.84 11.78
N PRO A 4 14.10 -24.24 12.86
CA PRO A 4 13.51 -25.11 13.88
C PRO A 4 12.28 -24.46 14.53
N ARG A 5 11.22 -25.24 14.77
CA ARG A 5 9.94 -24.73 15.30
C ARG A 5 10.08 -24.00 16.64
N ALA A 6 11.00 -24.45 17.50
CA ALA A 6 11.29 -23.81 18.79
C ALA A 6 11.85 -22.37 18.65
N MET A 7 12.47 -22.06 17.51
CA MET A 7 12.95 -20.71 17.18
C MET A 7 11.93 -19.91 16.37
N ALA A 8 11.06 -20.60 15.60
CA ALA A 8 10.05 -19.95 14.76
C ALA A 8 8.95 -19.26 15.58
N VAL A 9 8.44 -19.88 16.65
CA VAL A 9 7.28 -19.36 17.39
C VAL A 9 7.51 -17.97 18.03
N PRO A 10 8.63 -17.72 18.75
CA PRO A 10 8.91 -16.38 19.26
C PRO A 10 9.09 -15.33 18.15
N LEU A 11 9.67 -15.75 17.03
CA LEU A 11 9.93 -14.87 15.89
C LEU A 11 8.64 -14.50 15.15
N GLU A 12 7.73 -15.46 14.96
CA GLU A 12 6.37 -15.25 14.45
C GLU A 12 5.63 -14.22 15.29
N TYR A 13 5.69 -14.33 16.62
CA TYR A 13 5.06 -13.38 17.52
C TYR A 13 5.64 -11.97 17.39
N ILE A 14 6.98 -11.83 17.41
CA ILE A 14 7.66 -10.53 17.31
C ILE A 14 7.37 -9.87 15.96
N LEU A 15 7.48 -10.61 14.85
CA LEU A 15 7.24 -10.07 13.52
C LEU A 15 5.78 -9.68 13.31
N ASN A 16 4.83 -10.48 13.80
CA ASN A 16 3.41 -10.10 13.77
C ASN A 16 3.16 -8.80 14.53
N HIS A 17 3.68 -8.70 15.76
CA HIS A 17 3.53 -7.50 16.59
C HIS A 17 4.12 -6.26 15.91
N ASP A 18 5.33 -6.38 15.35
CA ASP A 18 6.02 -5.28 14.68
C ASP A 18 5.33 -4.86 13.38
N LEU A 19 4.86 -5.81 12.57
CA LEU A 19 4.09 -5.54 11.36
C LEU A 19 2.79 -4.80 11.70
N ILE A 20 2.00 -5.33 12.65
CA ILE A 20 0.74 -4.70 13.07
C ILE A 20 0.99 -3.29 13.64
N GLY A 21 2.01 -3.13 14.47
CA GLY A 21 2.40 -1.82 15.01
C GLY A 21 2.76 -0.82 13.90
N LEU A 22 3.49 -1.28 12.88
CA LEU A 22 3.90 -0.44 11.75
C LEU A 22 2.72 -0.09 10.83
N ILE A 23 1.81 -1.02 10.60
CA ILE A 23 0.58 -0.81 9.81
C ILE A 23 -0.33 0.21 10.51
N LYS A 24 -0.51 0.08 11.83
CA LYS A 24 -1.31 1.00 12.64
C LYS A 24 -0.74 2.41 12.72
N SER A 25 0.59 2.54 12.67
CA SER A 25 1.28 3.83 12.76
C SER A 25 0.86 4.80 11.66
N ASP A 26 0.60 6.04 12.05
CA ASP A 26 0.29 7.15 11.14
C ASP A 26 1.51 7.55 10.30
N LYS A 27 2.71 7.35 10.86
CA LYS A 27 3.98 7.54 10.18
C LYS A 27 4.24 6.32 9.30
N SER A 28 3.98 6.46 8.00
CA SER A 28 4.32 5.43 7.02
C SER A 28 5.85 5.36 6.87
N ASN A 29 6.46 4.26 7.33
CA ASN A 29 7.85 3.94 7.05
C ASN A 29 7.89 2.76 6.08
N LEU A 30 7.79 3.07 4.79
CA LEU A 30 7.74 2.08 3.73
C LEU A 30 8.98 1.18 3.71
N ARG A 31 10.16 1.73 3.99
CA ARG A 31 11.40 0.96 4.03
C ARG A 31 11.35 -0.12 5.12
N LYS A 32 10.92 0.24 6.33
CA LYS A 32 10.77 -0.71 7.43
C LYS A 32 9.69 -1.75 7.12
N LEU A 33 8.59 -1.34 6.49
CA LEU A 33 7.50 -2.25 6.12
C LEU A 33 7.98 -3.31 5.12
N LYS A 34 8.64 -2.88 4.03
CA LYS A 34 9.23 -3.79 3.04
C LYS A 34 10.21 -4.77 3.70
N SER A 35 11.08 -4.28 4.59
CA SER A 35 12.04 -5.14 5.30
C SER A 35 11.37 -6.24 6.13
N LEU A 36 10.32 -5.91 6.88
CA LEU A 36 9.64 -6.90 7.74
C LEU A 36 8.82 -7.90 6.92
N VAL A 37 8.18 -7.44 5.83
CA VAL A 37 7.44 -8.33 4.91
C VAL A 37 8.40 -9.29 4.20
N ASP A 38 9.56 -8.80 3.75
CA ASP A 38 10.59 -9.62 3.13
C ASP A 38 11.15 -10.67 4.09
N GLU A 39 11.37 -10.29 5.35
CA GLU A 39 11.86 -11.21 6.39
C GLU A 39 10.83 -12.31 6.69
N ALA A 40 9.56 -11.93 6.90
CA ALA A 40 8.49 -12.89 7.15
C ALA A 40 8.31 -13.88 5.98
N THR A 41 8.43 -13.38 4.75
CA THR A 41 8.33 -14.19 3.53
C THR A 41 9.51 -15.15 3.39
N LYS A 42 10.75 -14.67 3.60
CA LYS A 42 11.98 -15.49 3.49
C LYS A 42 12.02 -16.63 4.50
N LEU A 43 11.46 -16.41 5.67
CA LEU A 43 11.44 -17.37 6.76
C LEU A 43 10.18 -18.24 6.78
N SER A 44 9.25 -18.03 5.84
CA SER A 44 7.97 -18.76 5.72
C SER A 44 7.19 -18.82 7.03
N LEU A 45 7.17 -17.71 7.77
CA LEU A 45 6.59 -17.64 9.11
C LEU A 45 5.07 -17.62 9.07
N GLN A 46 4.44 -18.24 10.06
CA GLN A 46 2.98 -18.21 10.21
C GLN A 46 2.55 -16.89 10.85
N LEU A 47 2.06 -15.97 10.01
CA LEU A 47 1.56 -14.68 10.46
C LEU A 47 0.06 -14.76 10.84
N ASP A 48 -0.38 -13.87 11.74
CA ASP A 48 -1.80 -13.69 12.05
C ASP A 48 -2.49 -12.97 10.88
N THR A 49 -2.95 -13.75 9.92
CA THR A 49 -3.57 -13.27 8.69
C THR A 49 -4.86 -12.50 8.95
N ALA A 50 -5.62 -12.83 10.01
CA ALA A 50 -6.87 -12.17 10.32
C ALA A 50 -6.61 -10.72 10.79
N SER A 51 -5.68 -10.55 11.72
CA SER A 51 -5.26 -9.23 12.19
C SER A 51 -4.59 -8.41 11.08
N LEU A 52 -3.71 -9.04 10.28
CA LEU A 52 -3.04 -8.37 9.17
C LEU A 52 -4.03 -7.88 8.11
N ARG A 53 -4.99 -8.71 7.70
CA ARG A 53 -6.01 -8.35 6.73
C ARG A 53 -6.83 -7.14 7.20
N TYR A 54 -7.27 -7.14 8.45
CA TYR A 54 -8.06 -6.04 9.01
C TYR A 54 -7.25 -4.73 9.06
N GLU A 55 -6.04 -4.78 9.61
CA GLU A 55 -5.21 -3.59 9.77
C GLU A 55 -4.68 -3.05 8.43
N ALA A 56 -4.32 -3.95 7.50
CA ALA A 56 -3.90 -3.56 6.15
C ALA A 56 -5.04 -2.88 5.38
N SER A 57 -6.26 -3.43 5.44
CA SER A 57 -7.45 -2.81 4.83
C SER A 57 -7.66 -1.40 5.37
N ARG A 58 -7.65 -1.25 6.72
CA ARG A 58 -7.77 0.04 7.39
C ARG A 58 -6.66 1.01 6.98
N LYS A 59 -5.40 0.54 6.91
CA LYS A 59 -4.26 1.36 6.52
C LYS A 59 -4.38 1.87 5.09
N ILE A 60 -4.74 1.01 4.14
CA ILE A 60 -4.92 1.40 2.73
C ILE A 60 -6.05 2.42 2.59
N ASN A 61 -7.20 2.18 3.23
CA ASN A 61 -8.32 3.12 3.22
C ASN A 61 -7.92 4.50 3.76
N ARG A 62 -7.20 4.55 4.89
CA ARG A 62 -6.66 5.81 5.44
C ARG A 62 -5.64 6.48 4.52
N CYS A 63 -4.80 5.70 3.83
CA CYS A 63 -3.86 6.23 2.85
C CYS A 63 -4.59 6.88 1.66
N MET A 64 -5.67 6.27 1.18
CA MET A 64 -6.49 6.86 0.12
C MET A 64 -7.23 8.12 0.59
N ASP A 65 -7.67 8.19 1.85
CA ASP A 65 -8.20 9.45 2.41
C ASP A 65 -7.17 10.58 2.39
N LYS A 66 -5.89 10.28 2.66
CA LYS A 66 -4.81 11.28 2.54
C LYS A 66 -4.63 11.75 1.10
N ILE A 67 -4.66 10.83 0.13
CA ILE A 67 -4.60 11.18 -1.30
C ILE A 67 -5.78 12.07 -1.69
N LYS A 68 -7.00 11.75 -1.24
CA LYS A 68 -8.20 12.54 -1.53
C LYS A 68 -8.06 14.00 -1.10
N ASN A 69 -7.40 14.25 0.04
CA ASN A 69 -7.19 15.60 0.57
C ASN A 69 -6.06 16.37 -0.13
N SER A 70 -5.06 15.66 -0.66
CA SER A 70 -3.88 16.26 -1.30
C SER A 70 -3.49 15.50 -2.58
N PRO A 71 -4.35 15.48 -3.61
CA PRO A 71 -4.17 14.57 -4.74
C PRO A 71 -3.01 14.96 -5.66
N ASP A 72 -2.53 16.20 -5.62
CA ASP A 72 -1.36 16.66 -6.39
C ASP A 72 -0.02 16.38 -5.70
N ASP A 73 -0.02 15.90 -4.45
CA ASP A 73 1.21 15.58 -3.74
C ASP A 73 1.77 14.22 -4.21
N ILE A 74 2.66 14.31 -5.20
CA ILE A 74 3.33 13.16 -5.82
C ILE A 74 4.11 12.33 -4.78
N LYS A 75 4.72 12.96 -3.76
CA LYS A 75 5.48 12.22 -2.75
C LYS A 75 4.55 11.36 -1.89
N THR A 76 3.39 11.90 -1.54
CA THR A 76 2.34 11.16 -0.83
C THR A 76 1.80 10.03 -1.70
N LEU A 77 1.54 10.27 -3.00
CA LEU A 77 1.11 9.23 -3.94
C LEU A 77 2.10 8.08 -4.04
N GLU A 78 3.39 8.35 -4.26
CA GLU A 78 4.43 7.33 -4.37
C GLU A 78 4.59 6.53 -3.06
N LEU A 79 4.49 7.20 -1.91
CA LEU A 79 4.56 6.54 -0.61
C LEU A 79 3.36 5.61 -0.37
N VAL A 80 2.16 6.06 -0.74
CA VAL A 80 0.93 5.25 -0.62
C VAL A 80 0.97 4.08 -1.59
N ASP A 81 1.36 4.30 -2.84
CA ASP A 81 1.50 3.25 -3.84
C ASP A 81 2.43 2.13 -3.37
N GLY A 82 3.63 2.48 -2.91
CA GLY A 82 4.55 1.47 -2.36
C GLY A 82 3.99 0.78 -1.10
N THR A 83 3.23 1.49 -0.28
CA THR A 83 2.58 0.89 0.91
C THR A 83 1.51 -0.12 0.50
N VAL A 84 0.66 0.22 -0.47
CA VAL A 84 -0.40 -0.65 -1.01
C VAL A 84 0.23 -1.89 -1.64
N GLU A 85 1.23 -1.71 -2.52
CA GLU A 85 2.00 -2.79 -3.13
C GLU A 85 2.53 -3.77 -2.07
N THR A 86 3.19 -3.25 -1.04
CA THR A 86 3.81 -4.08 0.02
C THR A 86 2.78 -4.81 0.88
N LEU A 87 1.61 -4.22 1.12
CA LEU A 87 0.57 -4.88 1.92
C LEU A 87 -0.16 -5.97 1.13
N LEU A 88 -0.31 -5.79 -0.19
CA LEU A 88 -0.91 -6.80 -1.06
C LEU A 88 -0.03 -8.03 -1.25
N THR A 89 1.31 -7.92 -1.08
CA THR A 89 2.19 -9.10 -1.06
C THR A 89 2.10 -9.87 0.27
N LEU A 90 1.69 -9.19 1.34
CA LEU A 90 1.62 -9.76 2.69
C LEU A 90 0.30 -10.53 2.93
N THR A 91 -0.83 -10.01 2.46
CA THR A 91 -2.15 -10.58 2.74
C THR A 91 -3.15 -10.28 1.61
N SER A 92 -3.98 -11.28 1.28
CA SER A 92 -5.09 -11.17 0.33
C SER A 92 -6.42 -10.84 1.01
N ASP A 93 -7.49 -10.70 0.22
CA ASP A 93 -8.88 -10.55 0.69
C ASP A 93 -9.11 -9.32 1.57
N LEU A 94 -8.42 -8.23 1.24
CA LEU A 94 -8.56 -6.94 1.89
C LEU A 94 -9.89 -6.26 1.53
N ASP A 95 -10.48 -5.55 2.49
CA ASP A 95 -11.63 -4.68 2.26
C ASP A 95 -11.17 -3.32 1.72
N LEU A 96 -11.18 -3.20 0.39
CA LEU A 96 -10.65 -2.06 -0.36
C LEU A 96 -11.73 -1.22 -1.04
N GLN A 97 -13.02 -1.45 -0.78
CA GLN A 97 -14.10 -0.79 -1.51
C GLN A 97 -14.02 0.74 -1.39
N HIS A 98 -13.71 1.26 -0.20
CA HIS A 98 -13.54 2.69 0.03
C HIS A 98 -12.36 3.27 -0.75
N ALA A 99 -11.20 2.62 -0.69
CA ALA A 99 -10.01 2.97 -1.46
C ALA A 99 -10.29 2.99 -2.98
N GLN A 100 -10.99 1.98 -3.49
CA GLN A 100 -11.37 1.87 -4.89
C GLN A 100 -12.28 3.02 -5.33
N ASN A 101 -13.29 3.36 -4.51
CA ASN A 101 -14.21 4.46 -4.78
C ASN A 101 -13.49 5.81 -4.85
N ILE A 102 -12.55 6.06 -3.92
CA ILE A 102 -11.73 7.28 -3.94
C ILE A 102 -10.91 7.34 -5.23
N LEU A 103 -10.22 6.27 -5.58
CA LEU A 103 -9.35 6.26 -6.76
C LEU A 103 -10.14 6.47 -8.05
N PHE A 104 -11.31 5.83 -8.18
CA PHE A 104 -12.19 5.99 -9.33
C PHE A 104 -12.72 7.43 -9.47
N ALA A 105 -13.16 8.04 -8.37
CA ALA A 105 -13.61 9.43 -8.38
C ALA A 105 -12.47 10.39 -8.75
N LEU A 106 -11.28 10.16 -8.18
CA LEU A 106 -10.10 10.98 -8.41
C LEU A 106 -9.63 10.91 -9.86
N SER A 107 -9.59 9.70 -10.45
CA SER A 107 -9.17 9.53 -11.84
C SER A 107 -10.13 10.25 -12.79
N ARG A 108 -11.45 10.12 -12.58
CA ARG A 108 -12.45 10.84 -13.39
C ARG A 108 -12.28 12.36 -13.32
N GLN A 109 -11.93 12.89 -12.15
CA GLN A 109 -11.80 14.32 -11.94
C GLN A 109 -10.49 14.89 -12.53
N MET A 110 -9.36 14.21 -12.33
CA MET A 110 -8.05 14.82 -12.57
C MET A 110 -7.29 14.25 -13.76
N TYR A 111 -7.57 13.00 -14.15
CA TYR A 111 -6.81 12.31 -15.19
C TYR A 111 -6.85 13.04 -16.55
N PRO A 112 -8.00 13.53 -17.04
CA PRO A 112 -8.06 14.23 -18.33
C PRO A 112 -7.17 15.48 -18.38
N ASP A 113 -7.16 16.28 -17.31
CA ASP A 113 -6.35 17.50 -17.23
C ASP A 113 -4.86 17.19 -17.09
N LYS A 114 -4.51 16.11 -16.37
CA LYS A 114 -3.13 15.66 -16.27
C LYS A 114 -2.60 15.18 -17.62
N VAL A 115 -3.41 14.48 -18.42
CA VAL A 115 -3.01 14.03 -19.77
C VAL A 115 -2.67 15.22 -20.65
N LYS A 116 -3.53 16.25 -20.72
CA LYS A 116 -3.23 17.49 -21.48
C LYS A 116 -1.92 18.16 -21.04
N LYS A 117 -1.64 18.19 -19.73
CA LYS A 117 -0.39 18.74 -19.21
C LYS A 117 0.83 17.93 -19.64
N THR A 118 0.71 16.61 -19.78
CA THR A 118 1.82 15.79 -20.30
C THR A 118 2.15 16.06 -21.77
N GLU A 119 1.15 16.38 -22.60
CA GLU A 119 1.38 16.78 -24.00
C GLU A 119 2.20 18.08 -24.09
N SER A 120 2.09 18.93 -23.06
CA SER A 120 2.89 20.14 -22.91
C SER A 120 4.27 19.91 -22.26
N GLY A 121 4.65 18.65 -22.00
CA GLY A 121 5.95 18.28 -21.43
C GLY A 121 6.02 18.32 -19.90
N ASP A 122 4.90 18.44 -19.19
CA ASP A 122 4.88 18.47 -17.72
C ASP A 122 5.26 17.10 -17.12
N LYS A 123 6.49 17.03 -16.58
CA LYS A 123 7.04 15.83 -15.95
C LYS A 123 6.30 15.44 -14.67
N SER A 124 5.74 16.40 -13.95
CA SER A 124 4.98 16.14 -12.72
C SER A 124 3.62 15.53 -13.05
N ALA A 125 2.97 16.00 -14.11
CA ALA A 125 1.75 15.40 -14.61
C ALA A 125 1.98 13.95 -15.08
N LYS A 126 3.10 13.67 -15.74
CA LYS A 126 3.47 12.31 -16.16
C LYS A 126 3.65 11.37 -14.96
N LYS A 127 4.44 11.79 -13.96
CA LYS A 127 4.62 11.01 -12.72
C LYS A 127 3.31 10.74 -11.98
N TRP A 128 2.42 11.72 -11.97
CA TRP A 128 1.09 11.57 -11.37
C TRP A 128 0.30 10.46 -12.08
N ILE A 129 0.22 10.50 -13.42
CA ILE A 129 -0.48 9.50 -14.23
C ILE A 129 0.13 8.10 -14.01
N ASP A 130 1.45 8.00 -14.06
CA ASP A 130 2.16 6.73 -13.87
C ASP A 130 1.86 6.13 -12.49
N THR A 131 1.79 6.96 -11.45
CA THR A 131 1.53 6.51 -10.08
C THR A 131 0.06 6.14 -9.86
N ILE A 132 -0.87 6.93 -10.37
CA ILE A 132 -2.31 6.62 -10.29
C ILE A 132 -2.65 5.35 -11.08
N SER A 133 -2.00 5.13 -12.22
CA SER A 133 -2.16 3.90 -13.01
C SER A 133 -1.69 2.66 -12.26
N ARG A 134 -0.53 2.73 -11.58
CA ARG A 134 -0.05 1.64 -10.73
C ARG A 134 -0.97 1.36 -9.55
N LEU A 135 -1.42 2.41 -8.86
CA LEU A 135 -2.43 2.29 -7.79
C LEU A 135 -3.73 1.65 -8.29
N ALA A 136 -4.17 1.99 -9.51
CA ALA A 136 -5.37 1.43 -10.11
C ALA A 136 -5.20 -0.07 -10.39
N GLN A 137 -4.05 -0.49 -10.89
CA GLN A 137 -3.71 -1.90 -11.07
C GLN A 137 -3.70 -2.65 -9.73
N HIS A 138 -3.03 -2.11 -8.71
CA HIS A 138 -2.97 -2.71 -7.38
C HIS A 138 -4.36 -2.87 -6.75
N LEU A 139 -5.23 -1.87 -6.91
CA LEU A 139 -6.57 -1.85 -6.32
C LEU A 139 -7.65 -2.49 -7.21
N GLY A 140 -7.31 -2.97 -8.41
CA GLY A 140 -8.27 -3.54 -9.35
C GLY A 140 -9.29 -2.54 -9.90
N VAL A 141 -8.94 -1.26 -9.97
CA VAL A 141 -9.80 -0.18 -10.48
C VAL A 141 -9.47 0.09 -11.94
N LYS A 142 -10.50 0.28 -12.78
CA LYS A 142 -10.33 0.75 -14.15
C LYS A 142 -10.46 2.28 -14.17
N ILE A 143 -9.44 2.95 -14.71
CA ILE A 143 -9.36 4.41 -14.82
C ILE A 143 -9.36 4.86 -16.28
#